data_AF-A0A6C1RIG9-F1
#
_entry.id   AF-A0A6C1RIG9-F1
#
_cell.length_a   1.000
_cell.length_b   1.000
_cell.length_c   1.000
_cell.angle_alpha   90.00
_cell.angle_beta   90.00
_cell.angle_gamma   90.00
#
_symmetry.space_group_name_H-M   'P 1'
#
loop_
_entity.id
_entity.type
_entity.pdbx_description
1 polymer ?
#
loop_
_entity_poly.entity_id
_entity_poly.type
_entity_poly.pdbx_seq_one_letter_code
_entity_poly.pdbx_strand_id
1 'polypeptide(L)'
;ECAHVLDSASGALDGAPPLHRGMEASRWSAVFSAAYSDLQRRVIHRRRRGRRTIFDPYAAESPEEFFAGASELFFERPQSLLREYPDVHQQLALFYHQEGQ
;
A
#
# COMPACT_ATOMS: atom_id res chain seq x y z
N GLU A 1 5.16 -3.19 -14.84
CA GLU A 1 4.70 -1.78 -14.96
C GLU A 1 4.08 -1.24 -13.65
N CYS A 2 4.60 -1.66 -12.48
CA CYS A 2 4.10 -1.16 -11.19
C CYS A 2 4.54 0.28 -10.89
N ALA A 3 5.63 0.72 -11.52
CA ALA A 3 6.13 2.09 -11.40
C ALA A 3 5.15 3.10 -11.99
N HIS A 4 4.52 2.87 -13.15
CA HIS A 4 3.66 3.88 -13.80
C HIS A 4 2.37 4.19 -13.04
N VAL A 5 1.75 3.21 -12.38
CA VAL A 5 0.58 3.46 -11.51
C VAL A 5 0.98 4.27 -10.28
N LEU A 6 2.09 3.90 -9.63
CA LEU A 6 2.57 4.55 -8.42
C LEU A 6 3.23 5.92 -8.69
N ASP A 7 3.80 6.10 -9.87
CA ASP A 7 4.39 7.36 -10.38
C ASP A 7 3.31 8.39 -10.71
N SER A 8 2.10 7.93 -11.06
CA SER A 8 0.97 8.83 -11.32
C SER A 8 0.45 9.54 -10.05
N ALA A 9 0.76 9.02 -8.85
CA ALA A 9 0.57 9.74 -7.58
C ALA A 9 1.49 10.99 -7.49
N SER A 10 2.54 11.05 -8.30
CA SER A 10 3.50 12.16 -8.31
C SER A 10 3.05 13.38 -9.11
N GLY A 11 1.85 13.38 -9.74
CA GLY A 11 1.18 14.63 -10.10
C GLY A 11 0.46 14.74 -11.45
N ALA A 12 -0.17 13.70 -12.00
CA ALA A 12 -0.98 13.88 -13.21
C ALA A 12 -2.12 12.86 -13.44
N LEU A 13 -2.79 12.40 -12.38
CA LEU A 13 -4.14 11.85 -12.52
C LEU A 13 -5.13 12.92 -12.05
N ASP A 14 -6.02 13.30 -12.97
CA ASP A 14 -7.19 14.13 -12.74
C ASP A 14 -7.94 13.63 -11.48
N GLY A 15 -7.66 14.24 -10.31
CA GLY A 15 -8.31 13.91 -9.03
C GLY A 15 -7.45 13.29 -7.91
N ALA A 16 -6.16 12.97 -8.11
CA ALA A 16 -5.29 12.52 -7.02
C ALA A 16 -4.49 13.69 -6.40
N PRO A 17 -4.42 13.84 -5.07
CA PRO A 17 -3.58 14.87 -4.45
C PRO A 17 -2.11 14.61 -4.81
N PRO A 18 -1.35 15.62 -5.28
CA PRO A 18 0.06 15.44 -5.61
C PRO A 18 0.85 15.02 -4.36
N LEU A 19 1.76 14.06 -4.51
CA LEU A 19 2.73 13.71 -3.46
C LEU A 19 3.33 15.00 -2.86
N HIS A 20 3.16 15.17 -1.55
CA HIS A 20 3.52 16.41 -0.88
C HIS A 20 5.04 16.67 -0.91
N ARG A 21 5.43 17.94 -0.83
CA ARG A 21 6.82 18.40 -0.73
C ARG A 21 7.42 17.90 0.59
N GLY A 22 7.92 16.66 0.60
CA GLY A 22 8.36 15.92 1.79
C GLY A 22 8.26 14.39 1.64
N MET A 23 7.44 13.92 0.69
CA MET A 23 7.42 12.51 0.28
C MET A 23 8.38 12.29 -0.88
N GLU A 24 9.32 11.37 -0.72
CA GLU A 24 10.14 10.92 -1.84
C GLU A 24 9.41 9.85 -2.65
N ALA A 25 9.08 10.16 -3.90
CA ALA A 25 8.44 9.20 -4.82
C ALA A 25 9.26 7.89 -4.96
N SER A 26 10.59 7.99 -4.89
CA SER A 26 11.48 6.82 -4.86
C SER A 26 11.27 5.96 -3.62
N ARG A 27 11.10 6.57 -2.44
CA ARG A 27 10.84 5.86 -1.18
C ARG A 27 9.43 5.25 -1.18
N TRP A 28 8.44 5.99 -1.64
CA TRP A 28 7.07 5.51 -1.82
C TRP A 28 7.05 4.24 -2.70
N SER A 29 7.62 4.34 -3.90
CA SER A 29 7.68 3.24 -4.86
C SER A 29 8.43 2.03 -4.29
N ALA A 30 9.57 2.25 -3.62
CA ALA A 30 10.34 1.18 -2.98
C ALA A 30 9.54 0.47 -1.88
N VAL A 31 8.88 1.23 -0.99
CA VAL A 31 8.07 0.67 0.11
C VAL A 31 6.90 -0.14 -0.42
N PHE A 32 6.12 0.42 -1.36
CA PHE A 32 4.97 -0.27 -1.93
C PHE A 32 5.37 -1.49 -2.75
N SER A 33 6.44 -1.41 -3.54
CA SER A 33 6.94 -2.54 -4.32
C SER A 33 7.43 -3.69 -3.42
N ALA A 34 8.18 -3.36 -2.36
CA ALA A 34 8.64 -4.35 -1.38
C ALA A 34 7.47 -5.01 -0.64
N ALA A 35 6.49 -4.21 -0.19
CA ALA A 35 5.31 -4.71 0.51
C ALA A 35 4.42 -5.58 -0.39
N TYR A 36 4.22 -5.19 -1.65
CA TYR A 36 3.47 -5.98 -2.62
C TYR A 36 4.14 -7.33 -2.90
N SER A 37 5.46 -7.34 -3.14
CA SER A 37 6.21 -8.58 -3.34
C SER A 37 6.16 -9.50 -2.11
N ASP A 38 6.17 -8.93 -0.90
CA ASP A 38 5.99 -9.68 0.33
C ASP A 38 4.57 -10.24 0.47
N LEU A 39 3.53 -9.44 0.16
CA LEU A 39 2.15 -9.89 0.15
C LEU A 39 1.94 -11.05 -0.80
N GLN A 40 2.46 -10.98 -2.03
CA GLN A 40 2.36 -12.08 -3.00
C GLN A 40 2.94 -13.38 -2.44
N ARG A 41 4.12 -13.32 -1.83
CA ARG A 41 4.74 -14.48 -1.17
C ARG A 41 3.89 -15.00 0.00
N ARG A 42 3.35 -14.10 0.82
CA ARG A 42 2.48 -14.47 1.96
C ARG A 42 1.17 -15.10 1.50
N VAL A 43 0.52 -14.57 0.47
CA VAL A 43 -0.73 -15.11 -0.08
C VAL A 43 -0.50 -16.52 -0.61
N ILE A 44 0.58 -16.77 -1.35
CA ILE A 44 0.94 -18.11 -1.82
C ILE A 44 1.13 -19.06 -0.62
N HIS A 45 1.91 -18.65 0.39
CA HIS A 45 2.17 -19.50 1.56
C HIS A 45 0.91 -19.76 2.41
N ARG A 46 0.07 -18.74 2.60
CA ARG A 46 -1.16 -18.79 3.40
C ARG A 46 -2.24 -19.61 2.69
N ARG A 47 -2.42 -19.45 1.37
CA ARG A 47 -3.33 -20.28 0.56
C ARG A 47 -2.98 -21.75 0.65
N ARG A 48 -1.69 -22.11 0.61
CA ARG A 48 -1.22 -23.50 0.80
C ARG A 48 -1.61 -24.09 2.17
N ARG A 49 -1.82 -23.25 3.19
CA ARG A 49 -2.24 -23.65 4.53
C ARG A 49 -3.73 -23.37 4.83
N GLY A 50 -4.52 -22.99 3.83
CA GLY A 50 -5.93 -22.63 4.00
C GLY A 50 -6.18 -21.40 4.89
N ARG A 51 -5.19 -20.50 5.03
CA ARG A 51 -5.30 -19.27 5.82
C ARG A 51 -5.45 -18.05 4.90
N ARG A 52 -6.13 -17.00 5.38
CA ARG A 52 -6.25 -15.70 4.70
C ARG A 52 -5.20 -14.72 5.25
N THR A 53 -4.81 -13.76 4.43
CA THR A 53 -4.02 -12.58 4.82
C THR A 53 -4.91 -11.51 5.46
N ILE A 54 -4.31 -10.47 6.06
CA ILE A 54 -5.08 -9.29 6.48
C ILE A 54 -5.65 -8.52 5.28
N PHE A 55 -4.98 -8.62 4.13
CA PHE A 55 -5.44 -8.11 2.85
C PHE A 55 -6.41 -9.06 2.19
N ASP A 56 -7.34 -8.49 1.45
CA ASP A 56 -8.21 -9.22 0.55
C ASP A 56 -7.39 -10.01 -0.50
N PRO A 57 -7.80 -11.23 -0.90
CA PRO A 57 -7.14 -11.99 -1.97
C PRO A 57 -6.89 -11.22 -3.27
N TYR A 58 -7.73 -10.23 -3.61
CA TYR A 58 -7.59 -9.39 -4.81
C TYR A 58 -6.41 -8.41 -4.68
N ALA A 59 -6.02 -8.02 -3.47
CA ALA A 59 -4.91 -7.09 -3.22
C ALA A 59 -3.53 -7.61 -3.66
N ALA A 60 -3.39 -8.92 -3.93
CA ALA A 60 -2.15 -9.50 -4.46
C ALA A 60 -2.14 -9.65 -5.99
N GLU A 61 -3.23 -9.30 -6.68
CA GLU A 61 -3.35 -9.46 -8.13
C GLU A 61 -2.66 -8.33 -8.89
N SER A 62 -2.85 -7.09 -8.43
CA SER A 62 -2.26 -5.90 -9.06
C SER A 62 -1.77 -4.90 -8.01
N PRO A 63 -0.76 -4.07 -8.34
CA PRO A 63 -0.32 -2.99 -7.45
C PRO A 63 -1.43 -1.95 -7.16
N GLU A 64 -2.36 -1.76 -8.09
CA GLU A 64 -3.56 -0.93 -7.92
C GLU A 64 -4.47 -1.46 -6.80
N GLU A 65 -4.81 -2.75 -6.88
CA GLU A 65 -5.61 -3.45 -5.86
C GLU A 65 -4.89 -3.49 -4.52
N PHE A 66 -3.56 -3.62 -4.52
CA PHE A 66 -2.77 -3.53 -3.30
C PHE A 66 -2.92 -2.16 -2.62
N PHE A 67 -2.82 -1.08 -3.40
CA PHE A 67 -3.02 0.27 -2.87
C PHE A 67 -4.44 0.46 -2.36
N ALA A 68 -5.46 0.03 -3.10
CA ALA A 68 -6.85 0.09 -2.66
C ALA A 68 -7.08 -0.67 -1.34
N GLY A 69 -6.59 -1.91 -1.24
CA GLY A 69 -6.69 -2.71 -0.02
C GLY A 69 -5.86 -2.17 1.15
N ALA A 70 -4.70 -1.57 0.87
CA ALA A 70 -3.89 -0.92 1.91
C ALA A 70 -4.58 0.33 2.45
N SER A 71 -5.19 1.13 1.57
CA SER A 71 -5.97 2.31 1.95
C SER A 71 -7.23 1.94 2.74
N GLU A 72 -7.97 0.90 2.33
CA GLU A 72 -9.10 0.37 3.09
C GLU A 72 -8.66 -0.07 4.50
N LEU A 73 -7.60 -0.87 4.60
CA LEU A 73 -7.04 -1.29 5.89
C LEU A 73 -6.54 -0.13 6.73
N PHE A 74 -6.02 0.94 6.11
CA PHE A 74 -5.60 2.13 6.82
C PHE A 74 -6.78 2.84 7.50
N PHE A 75 -7.94 2.93 6.84
CA PHE A 75 -9.13 3.55 7.43
C PHE A 75 -9.91 2.62 8.38
N GLU A 76 -10.03 1.33 8.06
CA GLU A 76 -10.79 0.39 8.90
C GLU A 76 -9.99 -0.16 10.07
N ARG A 77 -8.70 -0.50 9.85
CA ARG A 77 -7.86 -1.23 10.80
C ARG A 77 -6.40 -0.76 10.78
N PRO A 78 -6.12 0.54 11.04
CA PRO A 78 -4.76 1.11 10.92
C PRO A 78 -3.73 0.37 11.77
N GLN A 79 -4.11 -0.07 12.98
CA GLN A 79 -3.26 -0.85 13.89
C GLN A 79 -2.80 -2.19 13.29
N SER A 80 -3.65 -2.86 12.50
CA SER A 80 -3.30 -4.12 11.85
C SER A 80 -2.32 -3.90 10.70
N LEU A 81 -2.54 -2.83 9.92
CA LEU A 81 -1.65 -2.43 8.86
C LEU A 81 -0.28 -1.99 9.42
N LEU A 82 -0.26 -1.18 10.48
CA LEU A 82 0.96 -0.73 11.15
C LEU A 82 1.79 -1.91 11.68
N ARG A 83 1.13 -2.96 12.18
CA ARG A 83 1.82 -4.14 12.71
C ARG A 83 2.44 -5.03 11.63
N GLU A 84 1.78 -5.18 10.48
CA GLU A 84 2.25 -6.05 9.39
C GLU A 84 3.16 -5.31 8.39
N TYR A 85 2.83 -4.05 8.08
CA TYR A 85 3.50 -3.20 7.09
C TYR A 85 3.65 -1.75 7.62
N PRO A 86 4.54 -1.53 8.60
CA PRO A 86 4.71 -0.22 9.23
C PRO A 86 5.14 0.88 8.24
N ASP A 87 6.01 0.56 7.28
CA ASP A 87 6.43 1.52 6.27
C ASP A 87 5.28 1.94 5.34
N VAL A 88 4.41 0.99 4.93
CA VAL A 88 3.23 1.30 4.11
C VAL A 88 2.27 2.19 4.88
N HIS A 89 2.04 1.90 6.16
CA HIS A 89 1.23 2.75 7.02
C HIS A 89 1.80 4.17 7.13
N GLN A 90 3.11 4.33 7.33
CA GLN A 90 3.74 5.65 7.37
C GLN A 90 3.58 6.40 6.05
N GLN A 91 3.78 5.73 4.92
CA GLN A 91 3.59 6.33 3.61
C GLN A 91 2.13 6.77 3.39
N LEU A 92 1.14 5.94 3.76
CA LEU A 92 -0.28 6.30 3.67
C LEU A 92 -0.67 7.43 4.64
N ALA A 93 -0.11 7.47 5.85
CA ALA A 93 -0.33 8.55 6.79
C ALA A 93 0.18 9.90 6.24
N LEU A 94 1.34 9.89 5.59
CA LEU A 94 1.88 11.06 4.88
C LEU A 94 1.01 11.45 3.67
N PHE A 95 0.53 10.46 2.91
CA PHE A 95 -0.30 10.68 1.72
C PHE A 95 -1.68 11.27 2.06
N TYR A 96 -2.33 10.77 3.10
CA TYR A 96 -3.64 11.25 3.56
C TYR A 96 -3.54 12.44 4.52
N HIS A 97 -2.33 12.90 4.85
CA HIS A 97 -2.06 13.98 5.79
C HIS A 97 -2.76 13.78 7.15
N GLN A 98 -2.94 12.52 7.55
CA GLN A 98 -3.52 12.14 8.83
C GLN A 98 -2.38 12.09 9.85
N GLU A 99 -2.11 13.22 10.50
CA GLU A 99 -1.29 13.25 11.71
C GLU A 99 -2.04 12.50 12.82
N GLY A 100 -1.55 11.31 13.17
CA GLY A 100 -1.84 10.63 14.44
C GLY A 100 -3.32 10.38 14.78
N GLN A 101 -3.77 9.15 14.60
CA GLN A 101 -4.78 8.60 15.53
C GLN A 101 -4.09 8.05 16.76
#